data_AF-A0A060CS90-F1
#
_entry.id   AF-A0A060CS90-F1
#
_cell.length_a   1.000
_cell.length_b   1.000
_cell.length_c   1.000
_cell.angle_alpha   90.00
_cell.angle_beta   90.00
_cell.angle_gamma   90.00
#
_symmetry.space_group_name_H-M   'P 1'
#
loop_
_entity.id
_entity.type
_entity.pdbx_description
1 polymer ?
#
loop_
_entity_poly.entity_id
_entity_poly.type
_entity_poly.pdbx_seq_one_letter_code
_entity_poly.pdbx_strand_id
1 'polypeptide(L)'
;VDFGQDMTGRIHVTAHGKPGDILELRCFEVLDAQGNVYVANLRKAKTTMKYIFAREDTVTWHPQFTYMGFRYAVIRSFPGTPKAENFTAYTLHSAMEPAGNITCSNPLLNQLHHNYLWGLKGNFLDVPTDCPQRDERLGWTGDAQIFCRTACYLMNPYTFYSKWLADVAA
;
A
#
# COMPACT_ATOMS: atom_id res chain seq x y z
N VAL A 1 -2.10 0.29 -14.54
CA VAL A 1 -1.04 -0.64 -14.09
C VAL A 1 -1.64 -1.54 -13.03
N ASP A 2 -1.49 -2.86 -13.17
CA ASP A 2 -1.82 -3.86 -12.13
C ASP A 2 -0.50 -4.38 -11.55
N PHE A 3 -0.31 -4.26 -10.24
CA PHE A 3 0.88 -4.75 -9.54
C PHE A 3 0.74 -6.20 -9.05
N GLY A 4 -0.41 -6.84 -9.27
CA GLY A 4 -0.67 -8.25 -8.97
C GLY A 4 -0.95 -8.55 -7.49
N GLN A 5 -0.70 -7.59 -6.59
CA GLN A 5 -0.90 -7.71 -5.15
C GLN A 5 -1.44 -6.39 -4.62
N ASP A 6 -2.45 -6.46 -3.75
CA ASP A 6 -2.90 -5.31 -2.98
C ASP A 6 -1.96 -5.06 -1.81
N MET A 7 -1.42 -3.85 -1.71
CA MET A 7 -0.35 -3.52 -0.79
C MET A 7 -0.46 -2.09 -0.28
N THR A 8 0.22 -1.83 0.84
CA THR A 8 0.38 -0.48 1.38
C THR A 8 1.77 0.03 1.07
N GLY A 9 1.87 1.20 0.46
CA GLY A 9 3.17 1.74 0.08
C GLY A 9 3.09 2.90 -0.90
N ARG A 10 4.05 2.94 -1.82
CA ARG A 10 4.21 3.99 -2.83
C ARG A 10 4.68 3.37 -4.15
N ILE A 11 4.47 4.10 -5.24
CA ILE A 11 4.99 3.73 -6.56
C ILE A 11 6.19 4.62 -6.85
N HIS A 12 7.31 3.99 -7.20
CA HIS A 12 8.45 4.65 -7.80
C HIS A 12 8.22 4.65 -9.31
N VAL A 13 8.34 5.83 -9.91
CA VAL A 13 8.11 6.03 -11.34
C VAL A 13 9.37 6.56 -11.99
N THR A 14 9.84 5.89 -13.02
CA THR A 14 10.93 6.38 -13.88
C THR A 14 10.35 6.95 -15.17
N ALA A 15 10.60 8.22 -15.45
CA ALA A 15 10.09 8.91 -16.65
C ALA A 15 11.07 9.97 -17.14
N HIS A 16 11.07 10.18 -18.46
CA HIS A 16 11.76 11.30 -19.12
C HIS A 16 10.73 12.35 -19.52
N GLY A 17 10.94 13.61 -19.18
CA GLY A 17 10.00 14.69 -19.46
C GLY A 17 10.68 16.04 -19.61
N LYS A 18 9.96 17.00 -20.22
CA LYS A 18 10.36 18.38 -20.49
C LYS A 18 9.73 19.36 -19.47
N PRO A 19 10.24 20.60 -19.33
CA PRO A 19 9.63 21.57 -18.42
C PRO A 19 8.11 21.70 -18.63
N GLY A 20 7.34 21.56 -17.56
CA GLY A 20 5.88 21.64 -17.59
C GLY A 20 5.15 20.31 -17.85
N ASP A 21 5.85 19.26 -18.28
CA ASP A 21 5.26 17.92 -18.38
C ASP A 21 4.79 17.44 -17.00
N ILE A 22 3.73 16.63 -17.01
CA ILE A 22 3.12 16.10 -15.80
C ILE A 22 3.22 14.57 -15.80
N LEU A 23 3.68 14.03 -14.67
CA LEU A 23 3.47 12.65 -14.29
C LEU A 23 2.40 12.62 -13.20
N GLU A 24 1.29 11.93 -13.43
CA GLU A 24 0.20 11.84 -12.45
C GLU A 24 -0.40 10.44 -12.44
N LEU A 25 -0.39 9.80 -11.26
CA LEU A 25 -1.02 8.51 -10.99
C LEU A 25 -2.06 8.65 -9.89
N ARG A 26 -3.14 7.87 -9.98
CA ARG A 26 -4.07 7.67 -8.86
C ARG A 26 -4.13 6.19 -8.50
N CYS A 27 -3.88 5.88 -7.23
CA CYS A 27 -3.82 4.51 -6.70
C CYS A 27 -5.19 4.05 -6.19
N PHE A 28 -5.54 2.78 -6.41
CA PHE A 28 -6.81 2.19 -5.98
C PHE A 28 -6.72 0.65 -5.85
N GLU A 29 -7.67 0.03 -5.13
CA GLU A 29 -7.59 -1.38 -4.73
C GLU A 29 -8.22 -2.35 -5.75
N VAL A 30 -9.37 -1.99 -6.33
CA VAL A 30 -10.19 -2.93 -7.11
C VAL A 30 -10.72 -2.30 -8.39
N LEU A 31 -11.04 -3.17 -9.36
CA LEU A 31 -11.83 -2.81 -10.52
C LEU A 31 -13.30 -3.11 -10.25
N ASP A 32 -14.22 -2.38 -10.90
CA ASP A 32 -15.63 -2.74 -10.90
C ASP A 32 -15.90 -3.99 -11.76
N ALA A 33 -17.16 -4.44 -11.79
CA ALA A 33 -17.56 -5.63 -12.54
C ALA A 33 -17.35 -5.50 -14.06
N GLN A 34 -17.19 -4.29 -14.59
CA GLN A 34 -16.91 -4.01 -16.01
C GLN A 34 -15.41 -3.78 -16.27
N GLY A 35 -14.56 -3.87 -15.24
CA GLY A 35 -13.13 -3.65 -15.36
C GLY A 35 -12.72 -2.18 -15.29
N ASN A 36 -13.59 -1.26 -14.86
CA ASN A 36 -13.25 0.15 -14.70
C ASN A 36 -12.62 0.44 -13.33
N VAL A 37 -11.94 1.59 -13.25
CA VAL A 37 -11.38 2.12 -12.00
C VAL A 37 -12.48 2.33 -10.96
N TYR A 38 -12.38 1.67 -9.81
CA TYR A 38 -13.28 1.87 -8.69
C TYR A 38 -12.57 2.58 -7.53
N VAL A 39 -13.12 3.73 -7.11
CA VAL A 39 -12.53 4.61 -6.08
C VAL A 39 -13.54 5.10 -5.04
N ALA A 40 -14.79 4.65 -5.11
CA ALA A 40 -15.82 5.12 -4.19
C ALA A 40 -15.52 4.73 -2.73
N ASN A 41 -14.92 3.54 -2.52
CA ASN A 41 -14.50 3.07 -1.19
C ASN A 41 -13.36 3.89 -0.56
N LEU A 42 -12.63 4.68 -1.34
CA LEU A 42 -11.57 5.57 -0.83
C LEU A 42 -12.15 6.81 -0.10
N ARG A 43 -13.46 7.06 -0.23
CA ARG A 43 -14.17 8.20 0.36
C ARG A 43 -13.47 9.53 -0.02
N LYS A 44 -13.00 10.34 0.93
CA LYS A 44 -12.34 11.63 0.62
C LYS A 44 -10.83 11.50 0.36
N ALA A 45 -10.24 10.32 0.50
CA ALA A 45 -8.82 10.13 0.18
C ALA A 45 -8.59 10.24 -1.33
N LYS A 46 -7.79 11.22 -1.75
CA LYS A 46 -7.51 11.48 -3.17
C LYS A 46 -6.65 10.37 -3.82
N THR A 47 -5.70 9.84 -3.06
CA THR A 47 -4.73 8.79 -3.47
C THR A 47 -3.96 9.10 -4.76
N THR A 48 -3.68 10.39 -4.99
CA THR A 48 -2.95 10.87 -6.17
C THR A 48 -1.50 11.19 -5.84
N MET A 49 -0.59 10.80 -6.74
CA MET A 49 0.78 11.30 -6.78
C MET A 49 0.99 12.10 -8.07
N LYS A 50 1.60 13.27 -7.96
CA LYS A 50 1.82 14.19 -9.07
C LYS A 50 3.22 14.78 -9.01
N TYR A 51 3.91 14.74 -10.14
CA TYR A 51 5.21 15.35 -10.36
C TYR A 51 5.13 16.24 -11.59
N ILE A 52 5.74 17.43 -11.50
CA ILE A 52 5.84 18.40 -12.60
C ILE A 52 7.31 18.58 -12.91
N PHE A 53 7.69 18.34 -14.16
CA PHE A 53 9.07 18.45 -14.60
C PHE A 53 9.49 19.92 -14.63
N ALA A 54 10.59 20.26 -13.95
CA ALA A 54 11.15 21.61 -13.95
C ALA A 54 12.16 21.83 -15.08
N ARG A 55 12.74 20.75 -15.61
CA ARG A 55 13.75 20.72 -16.67
C ARG A 55 13.61 19.46 -17.49
N GLU A 56 14.26 19.43 -18.64
CA GLU A 56 14.37 18.21 -19.45
C GLU A 56 15.33 17.23 -18.78
N ASP A 57 14.81 16.11 -18.28
CA ASP A 57 15.58 15.13 -17.52
C ASP A 57 14.85 13.78 -17.44
N THR A 58 15.59 12.73 -17.09
CA THR A 58 15.04 11.44 -16.68
C THR A 58 15.09 11.34 -15.16
N VAL A 59 13.93 11.17 -14.53
CA VAL A 59 13.81 11.08 -13.06
C VAL A 59 13.24 9.73 -12.64
N THR A 60 13.74 9.20 -11.52
CA THR A 60 13.06 8.16 -10.74
C THR A 60 12.50 8.82 -9.49
N TRP A 61 11.17 8.91 -9.38
CA TRP A 61 10.51 9.71 -8.36
C TRP A 61 9.38 8.96 -7.66
N HIS A 62 9.19 9.28 -6.37
CA HIS A 62 8.04 8.91 -5.57
C HIS A 62 7.77 10.02 -4.53
N PRO A 63 6.53 10.16 -4.02
CA PRO A 63 6.26 11.12 -2.95
C PRO A 63 6.91 10.69 -1.63
N GLN A 64 7.32 11.64 -0.79
CA GLN A 64 8.02 11.35 0.47
C GLN A 64 7.11 11.31 1.72
N PHE A 65 5.98 12.01 1.69
CA PHE A 65 5.15 12.27 2.87
C PHE A 65 3.70 11.74 2.74
N THR A 66 3.53 10.60 2.07
CA THR A 66 2.21 9.95 1.93
C THR A 66 2.39 8.45 1.79
N TYR A 67 1.34 7.66 1.93
CA TYR A 67 1.30 6.29 1.43
C TYR A 67 -0.13 5.98 0.95
N MET A 68 -0.29 4.91 0.19
CA MET A 68 -1.58 4.47 -0.33
C MET A 68 -1.72 2.95 -0.14
N GLY A 69 -2.93 2.47 0.12
CA GLY A 69 -3.32 1.09 -0.10
C GLY A 69 -3.81 0.91 -1.54
N PHE A 70 -3.20 0.01 -2.30
CA PHE A 70 -3.52 -0.22 -3.71
C PHE A 70 -2.97 -1.54 -4.25
N ARG A 71 -3.69 -2.08 -5.25
CA ARG A 71 -3.19 -3.04 -6.23
C ARG A 71 -2.96 -2.41 -7.60
N TYR A 72 -3.73 -1.38 -7.91
CA TYR A 72 -3.77 -0.75 -9.21
C TYR A 72 -3.39 0.72 -9.14
N ALA A 73 -2.86 1.23 -10.25
CA ALA A 73 -2.75 2.66 -10.49
C ALA A 73 -3.28 3.02 -11.88
N VAL A 74 -4.12 4.05 -11.94
CA VAL A 74 -4.53 4.66 -13.20
C VAL A 74 -3.54 5.78 -13.54
N ILE A 75 -3.00 5.73 -14.75
CA ILE A 75 -2.14 6.76 -15.28
C ILE A 75 -3.04 7.89 -15.78
N ARG A 76 -2.99 9.05 -15.13
CA ARG A 76 -3.74 10.24 -15.51
C ARG A 76 -2.96 11.10 -16.50
N SER A 77 -1.64 11.17 -16.32
CA SER A 77 -0.72 11.83 -17.22
C SER A 77 0.65 11.17 -17.13
N PHE A 78 1.33 11.06 -18.27
CA PHE A 78 2.69 10.52 -18.36
C PHE A 78 3.36 11.11 -19.61
N PRO A 79 4.60 11.62 -19.53
CA PRO A 79 5.30 12.12 -20.71
C PRO A 79 5.68 10.95 -21.64
N GLY A 80 5.17 10.98 -22.87
CA GLY A 80 5.34 9.90 -23.84
C GLY A 80 4.47 8.68 -23.56
N THR A 81 4.96 7.49 -23.94
CA THR A 81 4.21 6.24 -23.79
C THR A 81 4.68 5.48 -22.54
N PRO A 82 3.80 5.22 -21.56
CA PRO A 82 4.17 4.45 -20.38
C PRO A 82 4.40 2.98 -20.71
N LYS A 83 5.43 2.38 -20.09
CA LYS A 83 5.74 0.96 -20.11
C LYS A 83 5.70 0.38 -18.71
N ALA A 84 5.52 -0.94 -18.59
CA ALA A 84 5.45 -1.61 -17.28
C ALA A 84 6.72 -1.36 -16.44
N GLU A 85 7.89 -1.38 -17.07
CA GLU A 85 9.20 -1.12 -16.44
C GLU A 85 9.35 0.27 -15.83
N ASN A 86 8.47 1.23 -16.17
CA ASN A 86 8.49 2.56 -15.57
C ASN A 86 7.96 2.57 -14.14
N PHE A 87 7.29 1.51 -13.67
CA PHE A 87 6.54 1.52 -12.42
C PHE A 87 6.96 0.37 -11.49
N THR A 88 7.50 0.72 -10.32
CA THR A 88 7.83 -0.26 -9.28
C THR A 88 7.08 0.11 -8.00
N ALA A 89 6.27 -0.79 -7.47
CA ALA A 89 5.62 -0.59 -6.18
C ALA A 89 6.55 -1.01 -5.03
N TYR A 90 6.72 -0.14 -4.05
CA TYR A 90 7.47 -0.39 -2.83
C TYR A 90 6.49 -0.44 -1.66
N THR A 91 6.37 -1.61 -1.04
CA THR A 91 5.57 -1.79 0.17
C THR A 91 6.25 -1.09 1.36
N LEU A 92 5.46 -0.40 2.16
CA LEU A 92 5.89 0.24 3.40
C LEU A 92 5.16 -0.41 4.57
N HIS A 93 5.90 -0.86 5.56
CA HIS A 93 5.38 -1.39 6.82
C HIS A 93 6.47 -1.33 7.89
N SER A 94 6.08 -1.42 9.16
CA SER A 94 7.02 -1.58 10.27
C SER A 94 7.84 -2.85 10.07
N ALA A 95 9.15 -2.72 10.21
CA ALA A 95 10.11 -3.81 10.01
C ALA A 95 10.08 -4.76 11.21
N MET A 96 9.11 -5.69 11.21
CA MET A 96 9.01 -6.76 12.20
C MET A 96 9.65 -8.03 11.66
N GLU A 97 10.33 -8.76 12.54
CA GLU A 97 10.91 -10.07 12.19
C GLU A 97 9.80 -11.09 11.92
N PRO A 98 9.88 -11.89 10.85
CA PRO A 98 9.00 -13.04 10.66
C PRO A 98 9.11 -14.04 11.82
N ALA A 99 7.98 -14.52 12.31
CA ALA A 99 7.92 -15.43 13.46
C ALA A 99 7.34 -16.82 13.13
N GLY A 100 6.50 -16.90 12.10
CA GLY A 100 5.82 -18.14 11.74
C GLY A 100 5.44 -18.19 10.27
N ASN A 101 5.34 -19.42 9.76
CA ASN A 101 4.96 -19.71 8.39
C ASN A 101 4.15 -21.01 8.37
N ILE A 102 3.09 -21.05 7.57
CA ILE A 102 2.31 -22.27 7.32
C ILE A 102 2.28 -22.57 5.83
N THR A 103 2.42 -23.85 5.49
CA THR A 103 2.13 -24.38 4.17
C THR A 103 1.40 -25.70 4.32
N CYS A 104 0.51 -25.99 3.39
CA CYS A 104 -0.21 -27.26 3.35
C CYS A 104 -0.48 -27.69 1.91
N SER A 105 -1.06 -28.88 1.74
CA SER A 105 -1.41 -29.43 0.43
C SER A 105 -2.54 -28.69 -0.29
N ASN A 106 -3.36 -27.91 0.44
CA ASN A 106 -4.45 -27.16 -0.16
C ASN A 106 -3.96 -25.77 -0.61
N PRO A 107 -3.91 -25.48 -1.92
CA PRO A 107 -3.43 -24.20 -2.42
C PRO A 107 -4.30 -23.01 -1.99
N LEU A 108 -5.59 -23.21 -1.74
CA LEU A 108 -6.48 -22.13 -1.27
C LEU A 108 -6.15 -21.69 0.16
N LEU A 109 -5.72 -22.62 1.02
CA LEU A 109 -5.28 -22.30 2.38
C LEU A 109 -3.92 -21.59 2.37
N ASN A 110 -3.02 -21.97 1.46
CA ASN A 110 -1.75 -21.26 1.27
C ASN A 110 -2.01 -19.83 0.76
N GLN A 111 -2.97 -19.65 -0.16
CA GLN A 111 -3.38 -18.33 -0.64
C GLN A 111 -4.03 -17.51 0.48
N LEU A 112 -4.86 -18.13 1.33
CA LEU A 112 -5.43 -17.45 2.49
C LEU A 112 -4.32 -16.96 3.42
N HIS A 113 -3.29 -17.79 3.70
CA HIS A 113 -2.12 -17.38 4.48
C HIS A 113 -1.35 -16.22 3.88
N HIS A 114 -1.09 -16.29 2.58
CA HIS A 114 -0.49 -15.19 1.85
C HIS A 114 -1.32 -13.90 2.00
N ASN A 115 -2.64 -13.99 1.88
CA ASN A 115 -3.53 -12.82 1.97
C ASN A 115 -3.50 -12.15 3.34
N TYR A 116 -3.59 -12.90 4.45
CA TYR A 116 -3.54 -12.27 5.77
C TYR A 116 -2.13 -11.78 6.14
N LEU A 117 -1.06 -12.37 5.61
CA LEU A 117 0.29 -11.82 5.74
C LEU A 117 0.39 -10.44 5.07
N TRP A 118 -0.17 -10.29 3.86
CA TRP A 118 -0.24 -9.01 3.17
C TRP A 118 -1.19 -8.01 3.85
N GLY A 119 -2.29 -8.48 4.43
CA GLY A 119 -3.18 -7.67 5.26
C GLY A 119 -2.48 -7.12 6.50
N LEU A 120 -1.66 -7.95 7.17
CA LEU A 120 -0.80 -7.53 8.28
C LEU A 120 0.20 -6.48 7.83
N LYS A 121 0.98 -6.76 6.78
CA LYS A 121 1.96 -5.80 6.24
C LYS A 121 1.27 -4.48 5.87
N GLY A 122 0.06 -4.54 5.32
CA GLY A 122 -0.69 -3.36 4.93
C GLY A 122 -1.09 -2.46 6.10
N ASN A 123 -1.42 -3.04 7.26
CA ASN A 123 -1.99 -2.31 8.38
C ASN A 123 -1.02 -2.05 9.54
N PHE A 124 0.23 -2.52 9.43
CA PHE A 124 1.24 -2.32 10.47
C PHE A 124 2.23 -1.27 10.01
N LEU A 125 1.79 -0.01 10.02
CA LEU A 125 2.60 1.17 9.70
C LEU A 125 2.39 2.21 10.81
N ASP A 126 3.33 2.24 11.75
CA ASP A 126 3.31 3.04 13.01
C ASP A 126 2.22 2.67 14.05
N VAL A 127 1.00 2.37 13.63
CA VAL A 127 -0.13 1.90 14.47
C VAL A 127 -0.90 0.79 13.75
N PRO A 128 -1.58 -0.14 14.46
CA PRO A 128 -2.37 -1.22 13.84
C PRO A 128 -3.67 -0.66 13.26
N THR A 129 -3.66 -0.29 11.99
CA THR A 129 -4.79 0.37 11.35
C THR A 129 -5.94 -0.59 11.02
N ASP A 130 -7.16 -0.08 10.94
CA ASP A 130 -8.30 -0.78 10.34
C ASP A 130 -8.11 -1.03 8.85
N CYS A 131 -7.62 -0.02 8.14
CA CYS A 131 -7.42 -0.07 6.71
C CYS A 131 -6.35 0.94 6.25
N PRO A 132 -5.63 0.70 5.13
CA PRO A 132 -4.52 1.57 4.72
C PRO A 132 -4.84 2.54 3.58
N GLN A 133 -6.01 2.45 2.95
CA GLN A 133 -6.33 3.11 1.69
C GLN A 133 -7.18 4.37 1.83
N ARG A 134 -8.27 4.33 2.61
CA ARG A 134 -9.26 5.42 2.68
C ARG A 134 -8.84 6.48 3.70
N ASP A 135 -9.66 7.50 3.84
CA ASP A 135 -9.52 8.60 4.81
C ASP A 135 -9.87 8.14 6.25
N GLU A 136 -9.20 7.09 6.73
CA GLU A 136 -9.34 6.54 8.09
C GLU A 136 -7.97 6.22 8.67
N ARG A 137 -7.49 4.98 8.50
CA ARG A 137 -6.14 4.54 8.88
C ARG A 137 -5.87 4.77 10.36
N LEU A 138 -6.87 4.44 11.19
CA LEU A 138 -6.83 4.69 12.62
C LEU A 138 -6.54 3.39 13.37
N GLY A 139 -5.89 3.53 14.53
CA GLY A 139 -5.59 2.42 15.43
C GLY A 139 -6.82 1.89 16.15
N TRP A 140 -7.76 1.29 15.42
CA TRP A 140 -9.00 0.76 15.98
C TRP A 140 -8.72 -0.42 16.93
N THR A 141 -9.10 -0.26 18.19
CA THR A 141 -8.75 -1.21 19.26
C THR A 141 -9.42 -2.58 19.09
N GLY A 142 -10.63 -2.64 18.53
CA GLY A 142 -11.34 -3.89 18.26
C GLY A 142 -10.62 -4.74 17.22
N ASP A 143 -10.22 -4.13 16.10
CA ASP A 143 -9.47 -4.76 15.01
C ASP A 143 -8.12 -5.29 15.49
N ALA A 144 -7.37 -4.45 16.21
CA ALA A 144 -6.11 -4.85 16.83
C ALA A 144 -6.29 -6.01 17.82
N GLN A 145 -7.34 -5.96 18.65
CA GLN A 145 -7.63 -6.99 19.66
C GLN A 145 -7.96 -8.34 19.03
N ILE A 146 -8.80 -8.38 17.99
CA ILE A 146 -9.22 -9.64 17.39
C ILE A 146 -8.09 -10.29 16.57
N PHE A 147 -7.22 -9.47 15.96
CA PHE A 147 -6.15 -9.94 15.08
C PHE A 147 -4.82 -10.21 15.79
N CYS A 148 -4.62 -9.75 17.04
CA CYS A 148 -3.32 -9.78 17.71
C CYS A 148 -2.67 -11.17 17.78
N ARG A 149 -3.46 -12.24 18.01
CA ARG A 149 -2.95 -13.62 18.05
C ARG A 149 -2.38 -14.06 16.71
N THR A 150 -3.08 -13.74 15.62
CA THR A 150 -2.61 -14.02 14.26
C THR A 150 -1.37 -13.19 13.94
N ALA A 151 -1.34 -11.91 14.35
CA ALA A 151 -0.16 -11.07 14.16
C ALA A 151 1.09 -11.61 14.86
N CYS A 152 0.95 -12.05 16.12
CA CYS A 152 2.03 -12.67 16.90
C CYS A 152 2.48 -14.03 16.36
N TYR A 153 1.63 -14.73 15.60
CA TYR A 153 2.05 -15.94 14.90
C TYR A 153 2.89 -15.62 13.66
N LEU A 154 2.51 -14.59 12.89
CA LEU A 154 3.14 -14.28 11.61
C LEU A 154 4.46 -13.54 11.76
N MET A 155 4.50 -12.58 12.67
CA MET A 155 5.62 -11.67 12.91
C MET A 155 5.91 -11.60 14.41
N ASN A 156 7.01 -10.96 14.79
CA ASN A 156 7.28 -10.52 16.16
C ASN A 156 6.82 -9.06 16.32
N PRO A 157 5.58 -8.79 16.78
CA PRO A 157 5.08 -7.43 16.92
C PRO A 157 5.39 -6.83 18.29
N TYR A 158 6.29 -7.40 19.10
CA TYR A 158 6.51 -6.95 20.47
C TYR A 158 6.77 -5.44 20.57
N THR A 159 7.75 -4.92 19.82
CA THR A 159 8.09 -3.48 19.82
C THR A 159 6.93 -2.63 19.29
N PHE A 160 6.24 -3.10 18.26
CA PHE A 160 5.12 -2.41 17.63
C PHE A 160 3.93 -2.25 18.59
N TYR A 161 3.48 -3.35 19.21
CA TYR A 161 2.40 -3.30 20.18
C TYR A 161 2.80 -2.62 21.48
N SER A 162 4.05 -2.76 21.94
CA SER A 162 4.51 -2.04 23.12
C SER A 162 4.40 -0.52 22.94
N LYS A 163 4.78 -0.01 21.75
CA LYS A 163 4.58 1.39 21.38
C LYS A 163 3.10 1.74 21.33
N TRP A 164 2.29 0.99 20.59
CA TRP A 164 0.87 1.31 20.42
C TRP A 164 0.06 1.21 21.73
N LEU A 165 0.39 0.29 22.62
CA LEU A 165 -0.26 0.20 23.94
C LEU A 165 0.07 1.40 24.84
N ALA A 166 1.22 2.06 24.63
CA ALA A 166 1.49 3.35 25.27
C ALA A 166 0.56 4.45 24.71
N ASP A 167 0.29 4.45 23.39
CA ASP A 167 -0.69 5.36 22.78
C ASP A 167 -2.11 5.14 23.32
N VAL A 168 -2.49 3.88 23.60
CA VAL A 168 -3.82 3.52 24.16
C VAL A 168 -3.98 3.96 25.62
N ALA A 169 -2.89 3.98 26.38
CA ALA A 169 -2.91 4.31 27.82
C ALA A 169 -2.89 5.82 28.11
N ALA A 170 -2.45 6.64 27.14
CA ALA A 170 -2.31 8.09 27.26
C ALA A 170 -3.65 8.84 27.18
#